data_AF-A0A067SLK9-F1
#
_entry.id   AF-A0A067SLK9-F1
#
_cell.length_a   1.000
_cell.length_b   1.000
_cell.length_c   1.000
_cell.angle_alpha   90.00
_cell.angle_beta   90.00
_cell.angle_gamma   90.00
#
_symmetry.space_group_name_H-M   'P 1'
#
loop_
_entity.id
_entity.type
_entity.pdbx_description
1 polymer ?
#
loop_
_entity_poly.entity_id
_entity_poly.type
_entity_poly.pdbx_seq_one_letter_code
_entity_poly.pdbx_strand_id
1 'polypeptide(L)'
;MSTNTTTPSWPSLYNPGLEILHIEHHASTQPGGAYLSHPNVTDIFKFTFYWTLVFYTPAFLVCGLYAFWNYAFPPSPRTRPTHHLRESYSFSSMTSRSRPTGTHLNSGTPFPVLPKTNERRSRAAFALIVLFTFLTLSVAGAVIGSAIMGFVTAGLFKAANFNMSTWIPFLLAVMQVMVGLLRFVARFAFLLILAHDFVQHLAIYRRDYLKNDLNGNIINPRNYFHALQSNGFFPLEIALLHIHRRGAFQTKEAQSGQFSRVERVTQHRNDRLGEKT
;
A
#
# COMPACT_ATOMS: atom_id res chain seq x y z
N MET A 1 -43.31 40.18 -3.99
CA MET A 1 -42.05 40.46 -3.28
C MET A 1 -40.97 39.65 -3.97
N SER A 2 -40.16 40.31 -4.82
CA SER A 2 -39.16 39.65 -5.64
C SER A 2 -37.98 39.26 -4.74
N THR A 3 -37.91 38.00 -4.32
CA THR A 3 -36.73 37.49 -3.62
C THR A 3 -35.61 37.45 -4.65
N ASN A 4 -34.69 38.42 -4.61
CA ASN A 4 -33.47 38.35 -5.39
C ASN A 4 -32.74 37.07 -5.00
N THR A 5 -32.81 36.06 -5.85
CA THR A 5 -32.18 34.75 -5.68
C THR A 5 -30.69 34.87 -6.00
N THR A 6 -29.96 35.62 -5.19
CA THR A 6 -28.50 35.69 -5.29
C THR A 6 -27.91 34.45 -4.64
N THR A 7 -27.30 33.57 -5.43
CA THR A 7 -26.51 32.45 -4.91
C THR A 7 -25.44 33.01 -3.97
N PRO A 8 -25.36 32.55 -2.71
CA PRO A 8 -24.38 33.06 -1.78
C PRO A 8 -22.97 32.63 -2.23
N SER A 9 -22.00 33.53 -2.12
CA SER A 9 -20.61 33.22 -2.49
C SER A 9 -20.05 32.12 -1.59
N TRP A 10 -19.34 31.16 -2.15
CA TRP A 10 -18.58 30.19 -1.37
C TRP A 10 -17.30 30.84 -0.82
N PRO A 11 -16.84 30.53 0.40
CA PRO A 11 -17.49 29.70 1.43
C PRO A 11 -18.37 30.55 2.36
N SER A 12 -19.69 30.51 2.18
CA SER A 12 -20.64 31.10 3.13
C SER A 12 -21.15 30.03 4.08
N LEU A 13 -20.60 30.00 5.30
CA LEU A 13 -21.23 29.26 6.40
C LEU A 13 -22.46 30.05 6.85
N TYR A 14 -23.63 29.42 6.80
CA TYR A 14 -24.83 29.94 7.42
C TYR A 14 -24.64 30.08 8.95
N ASN A 15 -25.27 31.09 9.56
CA ASN A 15 -25.27 31.22 11.02
C ASN A 15 -26.40 30.36 11.61
N PRO A 16 -26.08 29.24 12.28
CA PRO A 16 -27.09 28.33 12.82
C PRO A 16 -27.96 28.93 13.92
N GLY A 17 -27.47 29.97 14.59
CA GLY A 17 -28.19 30.61 15.67
C GLY A 17 -29.49 31.24 15.18
N LEU A 18 -29.53 31.68 13.92
CA LEU A 18 -30.75 32.24 13.32
C LEU A 18 -31.83 31.17 13.14
N GLU A 19 -31.43 29.95 12.75
CA GLU A 19 -32.35 28.83 12.51
C GLU A 19 -32.80 28.17 13.81
N ILE A 20 -31.93 28.06 14.82
CA ILE A 20 -32.24 27.34 16.07
C ILE A 20 -33.02 28.19 17.08
N LEU A 21 -32.75 29.50 17.16
CA LEU A 21 -33.30 30.34 18.23
C LEU A 21 -34.71 30.90 17.95
N HIS A 22 -35.22 30.80 16.73
CA HIS A 22 -36.51 31.42 16.32
C HIS A 22 -37.40 30.49 15.49
N ILE A 23 -37.60 29.24 15.94
CA ILE A 23 -38.36 28.23 15.19
C ILE A 23 -39.88 28.43 15.33
N GLU A 24 -40.36 29.05 16.42
CA GLU A 24 -41.80 29.19 16.64
C GLU A 24 -42.41 30.33 15.79
N HIS A 25 -43.32 29.95 14.89
CA HIS A 25 -44.21 30.83 14.11
C HIS A 25 -43.57 31.71 13.01
N HIS A 26 -42.42 31.33 12.46
CA HIS A 26 -41.81 32.06 11.33
C HIS A 26 -41.87 31.27 10.02
N ALA A 27 -41.80 31.99 8.90
CA ALA A 27 -41.70 31.37 7.58
C ALA A 27 -40.40 30.54 7.47
N SER A 28 -40.39 29.53 6.60
CA SER A 28 -39.22 28.66 6.37
C SER A 28 -37.98 29.40 5.85
N THR A 29 -38.16 30.63 5.36
CA THR A 29 -37.09 31.53 4.95
C THR A 29 -37.01 32.72 5.89
N GLN A 30 -35.88 32.86 6.59
CA GLN A 30 -35.62 34.01 7.43
C GLN A 30 -34.82 35.09 6.68
N PRO A 31 -35.11 36.38 6.90
CA PRO A 31 -34.33 37.47 6.33
C PRO A 31 -32.88 37.41 6.84
N GLY A 32 -31.91 37.51 5.92
CA GLY A 32 -30.48 37.37 6.22
C GLY A 32 -29.95 35.93 6.18
N GLY A 33 -30.83 34.93 5.99
CA GLY A 33 -30.43 33.56 5.80
C GLY A 33 -29.90 33.27 4.38
N ALA A 34 -28.80 32.51 4.29
CA ALA A 34 -28.28 31.98 3.02
C ALA A 34 -28.84 30.57 2.77
N TYR A 35 -29.84 30.46 1.89
CA TYR A 35 -30.49 29.20 1.55
C TYR A 35 -30.13 28.75 0.13
N LEU A 36 -29.94 27.44 -0.05
CA LEU A 36 -29.83 26.82 -1.36
C LEU A 36 -31.24 26.56 -1.88
N SER A 37 -31.68 27.38 -2.83
CA SER A 37 -33.03 27.28 -3.42
C SER A 37 -33.06 26.21 -4.52
N HIS A 38 -34.21 25.55 -4.70
CA HIS A 38 -34.43 24.47 -5.68
C HIS A 38 -33.96 24.68 -7.12
N PRO A 39 -33.91 25.90 -7.73
CA PRO A 39 -33.44 26.01 -9.12
C PRO A 39 -31.97 25.61 -9.30
N ASN A 40 -31.14 25.65 -8.25
CA ASN A 40 -29.68 25.52 -8.39
C ASN A 40 -29.15 24.24 -7.72
N VAL A 41 -29.59 23.08 -8.22
CA VAL A 41 -29.05 21.77 -7.79
C VAL A 41 -27.51 21.73 -7.89
N THR A 42 -26.93 22.42 -8.87
CA THR A 42 -25.47 22.57 -9.05
C THR A 42 -24.79 23.15 -7.81
N ASP A 43 -25.43 24.05 -7.08
CA ASP A 43 -24.84 24.67 -5.90
C ASP A 43 -24.80 23.67 -4.73
N ILE A 44 -25.82 22.81 -4.58
CA ILE A 44 -25.82 21.72 -3.59
C ILE A 44 -24.62 20.79 -3.82
N PHE A 45 -24.37 20.41 -5.08
CA PHE A 45 -23.22 19.57 -5.43
C PHE A 45 -21.89 20.26 -5.13
N LYS A 46 -21.73 21.53 -5.51
CA LYS A 46 -20.51 22.29 -5.24
C LYS A 46 -20.23 22.37 -3.74
N PHE A 47 -21.24 22.74 -2.93
CA PHE A 47 -21.07 22.84 -1.48
C PHE A 47 -20.73 21.48 -0.86
N THR A 48 -21.44 20.42 -1.24
CA THR A 48 -21.17 19.06 -0.75
C THR A 48 -19.76 18.60 -1.15
N PHE A 49 -19.35 18.85 -2.40
CA PHE A 49 -18.02 18.51 -2.90
C PHE A 49 -16.92 19.26 -2.17
N TYR A 50 -17.03 20.59 -2.04
CA TYR A 50 -16.00 21.39 -1.37
C TYR A 50 -15.84 21.00 0.10
N TRP A 51 -16.94 20.85 0.85
CA TRP A 51 -16.86 20.41 2.24
C TRP A 51 -16.28 19.01 2.38
N THR A 52 -16.70 18.08 1.53
CA THR A 52 -16.12 16.73 1.51
C THR A 52 -14.63 16.80 1.22
N LEU A 53 -14.20 17.58 0.22
CA LEU A 53 -12.79 17.71 -0.14
C LEU A 53 -11.97 18.32 0.99
N VAL A 54 -12.48 19.36 1.66
CA VAL A 54 -11.83 20.04 2.80
C VAL A 54 -11.65 19.11 3.99
N PHE A 55 -12.62 18.26 4.33
CA PHE A 55 -12.49 17.36 5.48
C PHE A 55 -11.80 16.03 5.13
N TYR A 56 -12.04 15.49 3.94
CA TYR A 56 -11.56 14.18 3.54
C TYR A 56 -10.09 14.21 3.11
N THR A 57 -9.65 15.24 2.38
CA THR A 57 -8.28 15.31 1.85
C THR A 57 -7.21 15.41 2.95
N PRO A 58 -7.33 16.27 3.98
CA PRO A 58 -6.32 16.36 5.03
C PRO A 58 -6.15 15.05 5.81
N ALA A 59 -7.24 14.31 6.07
CA ALA A 59 -7.17 13.03 6.77
C ALA A 59 -6.31 12.00 6.00
N PHE A 60 -6.51 11.92 4.68
CA PHE A 60 -5.69 11.07 3.81
C PHE A 60 -4.28 11.61 3.60
N LEU A 61 -4.11 12.93 3.55
CA LEU A 61 -2.80 13.57 3.44
C LEU A 61 -1.93 13.25 4.65
N VAL A 62 -2.47 13.33 5.87
CA VAL A 62 -1.75 12.95 7.10
C VAL A 62 -1.33 11.48 7.04
N CYS A 63 -2.22 10.59 6.59
CA CYS A 63 -1.90 9.17 6.41
C CYS A 63 -0.80 8.94 5.36
N GLY A 64 -0.89 9.61 4.20
CA GLY A 64 0.10 9.54 3.13
C GLY A 64 1.46 10.10 3.56
N LEU A 65 1.48 11.21 4.28
CA LEU A 65 2.70 11.81 4.85
C LEU A 65 3.33 10.89 5.90
N TYR A 66 2.52 10.27 6.75
CA TYR A 66 3.00 9.29 7.73
C TYR A 66 3.64 8.08 7.02
N ALA A 67 2.99 7.51 6.02
CA ALA A 67 3.54 6.42 5.23
C ALA A 67 4.83 6.84 4.50
N PHE A 68 4.82 8.01 3.87
CA PHE A 68 5.99 8.60 3.21
C PHE A 68 7.18 8.70 4.17
N TRP A 69 6.97 9.23 5.37
CA TRP A 69 8.04 9.40 6.35
C TRP A 69 8.64 8.06 6.80
N ASN A 70 7.78 7.05 7.02
CA ASN A 70 8.19 5.69 7.36
C ASN A 70 9.03 5.04 6.24
N TYR A 71 8.69 5.26 4.97
CA TYR A 71 9.43 4.70 3.84
C TYR A 71 10.70 5.48 3.46
N ALA A 72 10.66 6.81 3.58
CA ALA A 72 11.78 7.68 3.23
C ALA A 72 12.92 7.58 4.26
N PHE A 73 12.56 7.39 5.53
CA PHE A 73 13.50 7.32 6.65
C PHE A 73 13.30 6.03 7.44
N PRO A 74 13.56 4.85 6.84
CA PRO A 74 13.51 3.61 7.59
C PRO A 74 14.51 3.75 8.75
N PRO A 75 14.16 3.32 9.97
CA PRO A 75 15.10 3.34 11.09
C PRO A 75 16.37 2.64 10.61
N SER A 76 17.48 3.39 10.61
CA SER A 76 18.77 2.87 10.16
C SER A 76 18.95 1.54 10.87
N PRO A 77 19.03 0.40 10.16
CA PRO A 77 19.32 -0.87 10.80
C PRO A 77 20.65 -0.62 11.47
N ARG A 78 20.61 -0.44 12.80
CA ARG A 78 21.77 -0.17 13.63
C ARG A 78 22.76 -1.20 13.17
N THR A 79 23.79 -0.77 12.43
CA THR A 79 24.78 -1.67 11.86
C THR A 79 25.35 -2.30 13.10
N ARG A 80 24.85 -3.50 13.45
CA ARG A 80 25.41 -4.24 14.57
C ARG A 80 26.85 -4.31 14.16
N PRO A 81 27.78 -3.74 14.95
CA PRO A 81 29.18 -3.82 14.63
C PRO A 81 29.38 -5.28 14.31
N THR A 82 29.65 -5.59 13.05
CA THR A 82 30.00 -6.92 12.64
C THR A 82 31.30 -7.06 13.40
N HIS A 83 31.21 -7.64 14.61
CA HIS A 83 32.34 -8.09 15.35
C HIS A 83 32.88 -9.16 14.43
N HIS A 84 33.73 -8.72 13.51
CA HIS A 84 34.81 -9.50 12.99
C HIS A 84 35.68 -9.87 14.21
N LEU A 85 35.17 -10.78 15.05
CA LEU A 85 35.82 -12.06 15.14
C LEU A 85 35.92 -12.50 13.66
N ARG A 86 36.96 -12.20 12.87
CA ARG A 86 38.37 -12.42 13.18
C ARG A 86 38.55 -13.51 14.23
N GLU A 87 37.76 -14.59 14.08
CA GLU A 87 38.35 -15.91 14.17
C GLU A 87 39.53 -15.89 13.21
N SER A 88 40.65 -15.54 13.80
CA SER A 88 41.95 -15.85 13.28
C SER A 88 42.06 -17.37 13.39
N TYR A 89 41.35 -18.10 12.52
CA TYR A 89 41.87 -19.38 12.11
C TYR A 89 43.14 -19.05 11.34
N SER A 90 44.23 -18.93 12.09
CA SER A 90 45.57 -19.14 11.61
C SER A 90 45.57 -20.54 11.02
N PHE A 91 45.16 -20.65 9.75
CA PHE A 91 45.45 -21.82 8.95
C PHE A 91 46.97 -21.82 8.84
N SER A 92 47.60 -22.55 9.76
CA SER A 92 49.01 -22.87 9.68
C SER A 92 49.20 -23.67 8.39
N SER A 93 49.49 -22.97 7.29
CA SER A 93 50.05 -23.60 6.10
C SER A 93 51.51 -23.93 6.41
N MET A 94 51.73 -25.00 7.19
CA MET A 94 52.98 -25.75 7.12
C MET A 94 53.01 -26.45 5.78
N THR A 95 53.50 -25.76 4.75
CA THR A 95 54.22 -26.38 3.64
C THR A 95 55.17 -25.35 3.05
N SER A 96 56.34 -25.31 3.65
CA SER A 96 57.58 -24.90 3.02
C SER A 96 57.80 -25.70 1.73
N ARG A 97 57.73 -25.04 0.56
CA ARG A 97 58.49 -25.51 -0.60
C ARG A 97 58.94 -24.33 -1.46
N SER A 98 60.26 -24.16 -1.42
CA SER A 98 61.14 -23.50 -2.38
C SER A 98 60.54 -23.18 -3.76
N ARG A 99 60.50 -21.87 -4.02
CA ARG A 99 60.71 -21.17 -5.30
C ARG A 99 61.46 -22.03 -6.34
N PRO A 100 61.04 -22.01 -7.61
CA PRO A 100 61.88 -21.26 -8.53
C PRO A 100 61.11 -20.24 -9.37
N THR A 101 61.84 -19.16 -9.61
CA THR A 101 61.63 -18.02 -10.49
C THR A 101 60.83 -18.33 -11.75
N GLY A 102 59.55 -17.97 -11.75
CA GLY A 102 58.74 -17.79 -12.94
C GLY A 102 58.23 -16.35 -12.97
N THR A 103 58.66 -15.58 -13.96
CA THR A 103 58.16 -14.24 -14.29
C THR A 103 56.66 -14.30 -14.60
N HIS A 104 55.83 -14.15 -13.57
CA HIS A 104 54.40 -14.04 -13.72
C HIS A 104 54.06 -12.61 -14.17
N LEU A 105 53.76 -12.47 -15.46
CA LEU A 105 53.22 -11.26 -16.05
C LEU A 105 51.97 -10.85 -15.25
N ASN A 106 52.13 -9.72 -14.58
CA ASN A 106 51.12 -9.08 -13.76
C ASN A 106 50.09 -8.40 -14.67
N SER A 107 49.34 -9.18 -15.44
CA SER A 107 48.15 -8.69 -16.14
C SER A 107 47.00 -8.63 -15.13
N GLY A 108 47.09 -7.66 -14.21
CA GLY A 108 45.98 -7.30 -13.35
C GLY A 108 44.87 -6.73 -14.22
N THR A 109 43.96 -7.58 -14.65
CA THR A 109 42.70 -7.14 -15.26
C THR A 109 41.93 -6.41 -14.15
N PRO A 110 41.71 -5.08 -14.27
CA PRO A 110 40.89 -4.36 -13.31
C PRO A 110 39.48 -4.94 -13.42
N PHE A 111 39.07 -5.69 -12.39
CA PHE A 111 37.68 -6.12 -12.28
C PHE A 111 36.81 -4.86 -12.32
N PRO A 112 35.84 -4.77 -13.25
CA PRO A 112 34.96 -3.62 -13.33
C PRO A 112 34.19 -3.51 -12.02
N VAL A 113 34.52 -2.49 -11.23
CA VAL A 113 33.77 -2.15 -10.02
C VAL A 113 32.36 -1.84 -10.49
N LEU A 114 31.44 -2.78 -10.24
CA LEU A 114 30.04 -2.62 -10.62
C LEU A 114 29.52 -1.33 -9.98
N PRO A 115 28.85 -0.44 -10.72
CA PRO A 115 28.32 0.80 -10.18
C PRO A 115 27.44 0.46 -8.97
N LYS A 116 27.83 0.97 -7.79
CA LYS A 116 27.04 0.80 -6.57
C LYS A 116 25.72 1.55 -6.79
N THR A 117 24.68 0.82 -7.18
CA THR A 117 23.33 1.37 -7.34
C THR A 117 22.96 2.09 -6.05
N ASN A 118 22.71 3.39 -6.17
CA ASN A 118 22.30 4.25 -5.06
C ASN A 118 20.92 3.82 -4.56
N GLU A 119 20.88 2.86 -3.62
CA GLU A 119 19.66 2.35 -3.01
C GLU A 119 18.80 3.48 -2.40
N ARG A 120 19.43 4.55 -1.93
CA ARG A 120 18.74 5.69 -1.30
C ARG A 120 17.80 6.42 -2.26
N ARG A 121 18.15 6.52 -3.56
CA ARG A 121 17.32 7.22 -4.56
C ARG A 121 16.04 6.44 -4.90
N SER A 122 16.11 5.11 -4.92
CA SER A 122 14.96 4.25 -5.19
C SER A 122 13.90 4.34 -4.08
N ARG A 123 14.33 4.46 -2.82
CA ARG A 123 13.42 4.55 -1.65
C ARG A 123 12.58 5.82 -1.65
N ALA A 124 13.20 6.97 -1.93
CA ALA A 124 12.48 8.25 -2.01
C ALA A 124 11.45 8.26 -3.14
N ALA A 125 11.81 7.71 -4.32
CA ALA A 125 10.87 7.58 -5.44
C ALA A 125 9.67 6.70 -5.07
N PHE A 126 9.92 5.55 -4.42
CA PHE A 126 8.86 4.69 -3.94
C PHE A 126 7.95 5.38 -2.91
N ALA A 127 8.53 6.09 -1.94
CA ALA A 127 7.78 6.84 -0.94
C ALA A 127 6.90 7.93 -1.59
N LEU A 128 7.40 8.65 -2.60
CA LEU A 128 6.63 9.65 -3.34
C LEU A 128 5.46 9.03 -4.12
N ILE A 129 5.65 7.87 -4.74
CA ILE A 129 4.57 7.15 -5.43
C ILE A 129 3.47 6.77 -4.43
N VAL A 130 3.85 6.30 -3.24
CA VAL A 130 2.88 6.00 -2.17
C VAL A 130 2.12 7.28 -1.77
N LEU A 131 2.80 8.39 -1.50
CA LEU A 131 2.15 9.66 -1.16
C LEU A 131 1.18 10.12 -2.24
N PHE A 132 1.58 10.06 -3.52
CA PHE A 132 0.75 10.46 -4.64
C PHE A 132 -0.48 9.54 -4.79
N THR A 133 -0.33 8.24 -4.52
CA THR A 133 -1.43 7.29 -4.51
C THR A 133 -2.45 7.63 -3.42
N PHE A 134 -2.00 8.00 -2.21
CA PHE A 134 -2.91 8.45 -1.16
C PHE A 134 -3.66 9.74 -1.55
N LEU A 135 -2.98 10.69 -2.20
CA LEU A 135 -3.58 11.93 -2.69
C LEU A 135 -4.61 11.68 -3.81
N THR A 136 -4.31 10.83 -4.79
CA THR A 136 -5.25 10.55 -5.87
C THR A 136 -6.46 9.77 -5.35
N LEU A 137 -6.25 8.78 -4.49
CA LEU A 137 -7.34 8.06 -3.84
C LEU A 137 -8.19 8.96 -2.94
N SER A 138 -7.59 9.95 -2.27
CA SER A 138 -8.35 10.88 -1.44
C SER A 138 -9.27 11.77 -2.27
N VAL A 139 -8.75 12.33 -3.38
CA VAL A 139 -9.54 13.16 -4.29
C VAL A 139 -10.63 12.32 -4.96
N ALA A 140 -10.30 11.12 -5.45
CA ALA A 140 -11.28 10.22 -6.06
C ALA A 140 -12.39 9.82 -5.06
N GLY A 141 -12.01 9.48 -3.83
CA GLY A 141 -12.96 9.16 -2.76
C GLY A 141 -13.86 10.35 -2.40
N ALA A 142 -13.31 11.56 -2.35
CA ALA A 142 -14.08 12.78 -2.12
C ALA A 142 -15.06 13.07 -3.26
N VAL A 143 -14.64 12.91 -4.53
CA VAL A 143 -15.51 13.07 -5.71
C VAL A 143 -16.66 12.07 -5.68
N ILE A 144 -16.36 10.77 -5.51
CA ILE A 144 -17.39 9.71 -5.50
C ILE A 144 -18.34 9.90 -4.31
N GLY A 145 -17.79 10.13 -3.12
CA GLY A 145 -18.59 10.32 -1.91
C GLY A 145 -19.50 11.54 -1.98
N SER A 146 -18.97 12.67 -2.43
CA SER A 146 -19.78 13.90 -2.62
C SER A 146 -20.82 13.76 -3.72
N ALA A 147 -20.55 13.02 -4.80
CA ALA A 147 -21.54 12.74 -5.83
C ALA A 147 -22.73 11.95 -5.25
N ILE A 148 -22.44 10.85 -4.54
CA ILE A 148 -23.48 10.02 -3.90
C ILE A 148 -24.30 10.86 -2.91
N MET A 149 -23.63 11.57 -2.00
CA MET A 149 -24.31 12.39 -0.98
C MET A 149 -25.07 13.56 -1.61
N GLY A 150 -24.53 14.19 -2.65
CA GLY A 150 -25.17 15.26 -3.40
C GLY A 150 -26.45 14.79 -4.11
N PHE A 151 -26.44 13.61 -4.72
CA PHE A 151 -27.64 13.04 -5.34
C PHE A 151 -28.72 12.69 -4.31
N VAL A 152 -28.33 12.04 -3.20
CA VAL A 152 -29.27 11.67 -2.12
C VAL A 152 -29.90 12.92 -1.50
N THR A 153 -29.11 13.94 -1.19
CA THR A 153 -29.61 15.20 -0.63
C THR A 153 -30.48 15.96 -1.62
N ALA A 154 -30.03 16.14 -2.86
CA ALA A 154 -30.82 16.81 -3.89
C ALA A 154 -32.18 16.11 -4.10
N GLY A 155 -32.20 14.77 -4.13
CA GLY A 155 -33.43 13.99 -4.22
C GLY A 155 -34.35 14.19 -3.02
N LEU A 156 -33.81 14.13 -1.81
CA LEU A 156 -34.56 14.30 -0.56
C LEU A 156 -35.21 15.69 -0.47
N PHE A 157 -34.43 16.74 -0.71
CA PHE A 157 -34.93 18.12 -0.63
C PHE A 157 -35.89 18.47 -1.77
N LYS A 158 -35.69 17.89 -2.96
CA LYS A 158 -36.64 18.01 -4.06
C LYS A 158 -37.96 17.33 -3.71
N ALA A 159 -37.94 16.14 -3.12
CA ALA A 159 -39.15 15.42 -2.73
C ALA A 159 -39.90 16.10 -1.58
N ALA A 160 -39.17 16.69 -0.63
CA ALA A 160 -39.76 17.37 0.53
C ALA A 160 -40.25 18.80 0.25
N ASN A 161 -39.92 19.36 -0.93
CA ASN A 161 -40.22 20.75 -1.29
C ASN A 161 -39.69 21.78 -0.24
N PHE A 162 -38.53 21.49 0.37
CA PHE A 162 -37.91 22.31 1.41
C PHE A 162 -36.62 22.99 0.91
N ASN A 163 -36.38 24.21 1.39
CA ASN A 163 -35.12 24.91 1.15
C ASN A 163 -34.00 24.26 1.99
N MET A 164 -32.82 24.09 1.41
CA MET A 164 -31.69 23.46 2.10
C MET A 164 -30.79 24.52 2.75
N SER A 165 -30.55 24.39 4.06
CA SER A 165 -29.55 25.20 4.78
C SER A 165 -28.13 24.81 4.35
N THR A 166 -27.22 25.78 4.17
CA THR A 166 -25.84 25.50 3.69
C THR A 166 -24.99 24.72 4.71
N TRP A 167 -25.49 24.55 5.94
CA TRP A 167 -24.89 23.70 6.96
C TRP A 167 -25.14 22.21 6.78
N ILE A 168 -26.18 21.82 6.06
CA ILE A 168 -26.51 20.42 5.86
C ILE A 168 -25.40 19.69 5.08
N PRO A 169 -24.89 20.21 3.93
CA PRO A 169 -23.74 19.61 3.25
C PRO A 169 -22.48 19.52 4.12
N PHE A 170 -22.26 20.51 4.99
CA PHE A 170 -21.15 20.52 5.94
C PHE A 170 -21.26 19.37 6.95
N LEU A 171 -22.42 19.21 7.60
CA LEU A 171 -22.65 18.14 8.56
C LEU A 171 -22.52 16.76 7.92
N LEU A 172 -23.05 16.60 6.70
CA LEU A 172 -22.93 15.36 5.95
C LEU A 172 -21.48 15.02 5.60
N ALA A 173 -20.68 16.00 5.21
CA ALA A 173 -19.25 15.81 4.98
C ALA A 173 -18.52 15.37 6.25
N VAL A 174 -18.82 16.00 7.41
CA VAL A 174 -18.25 15.61 8.71
C VAL A 174 -18.65 14.18 9.09
N MET A 175 -19.94 13.84 8.97
CA MET A 175 -20.43 12.48 9.24
C MET A 175 -19.78 11.46 8.30
N GLN A 176 -19.64 11.77 7.02
CA GLN A 176 -18.98 10.90 6.04
C GLN A 176 -17.52 10.63 6.43
N VAL A 177 -16.77 11.66 6.84
CA VAL A 177 -15.38 11.50 7.29
C VAL A 177 -15.30 10.70 8.58
N MET A 178 -16.19 10.95 9.56
CA MET A 178 -16.26 10.17 10.80
C MET A 178 -16.56 8.69 10.53
N VAL A 179 -17.53 8.39 9.67
CA VAL A 179 -17.84 7.01 9.28
C VAL A 179 -16.67 6.37 8.53
N GLY A 180 -16.02 7.11 7.64
CA GLY A 180 -14.81 6.66 6.93
C GLY A 180 -13.67 6.32 7.89
N LEU A 181 -13.38 7.20 8.84
CA LEU A 181 -12.37 7.00 9.88
C LEU A 181 -12.72 5.83 10.79
N LEU A 182 -13.98 5.68 11.20
CA LEU A 182 -14.42 4.56 12.03
C LEU A 182 -14.20 3.22 11.31
N ARG A 183 -14.56 3.13 10.02
CA ARG A 183 -14.32 1.93 9.20
C ARG A 183 -12.83 1.66 9.01
N PHE A 184 -12.03 2.70 8.86
CA PHE A 184 -10.59 2.58 8.77
C PHE A 184 -9.99 2.03 10.07
N VAL A 185 -10.33 2.62 11.22
CA VAL A 185 -9.87 2.18 12.53
C VAL A 185 -10.30 0.75 12.82
N ALA A 186 -11.55 0.37 12.53
CA ALA A 186 -12.04 -0.99 12.73
C ALA A 186 -11.26 -2.02 11.88
N ARG A 187 -11.01 -1.72 10.60
CA ARG A 187 -10.20 -2.59 9.73
C ARG A 187 -8.75 -2.66 10.19
N PHE A 188 -8.17 -1.53 10.59
CA PHE A 188 -6.80 -1.48 11.05
C PHE A 188 -6.62 -2.26 12.36
N ALA A 189 -7.55 -2.09 13.32
CA ALA A 189 -7.56 -2.86 14.56
C ALA A 189 -7.68 -4.36 14.29
N PHE A 190 -8.57 -4.76 13.38
CA PHE A 190 -8.70 -6.17 12.97
C PHE A 190 -7.39 -6.70 12.34
N LEU A 191 -6.74 -5.94 11.46
CA LEU A 191 -5.46 -6.32 10.87
C LEU A 191 -4.34 -6.41 11.92
N LEU A 192 -4.33 -5.52 12.92
CA LEU A 192 -3.36 -5.58 14.02
C LEU A 192 -3.56 -6.82 14.89
N ILE A 193 -4.81 -7.20 15.18
CA ILE A 193 -5.13 -8.44 15.92
C ILE A 193 -4.62 -9.65 15.13
N LEU A 194 -4.92 -9.73 13.83
CA LEU A 194 -4.41 -10.81 12.98
C LEU A 194 -2.89 -10.85 12.90
N ALA A 195 -2.24 -9.69 12.78
CA ALA A 195 -0.79 -9.60 12.75
C ALA A 195 -0.16 -10.04 14.09
N HIS A 196 -0.76 -9.64 15.21
CA HIS A 196 -0.32 -10.05 16.54
C HIS A 196 -0.44 -11.56 16.71
N ASP A 197 -1.59 -12.15 16.37
CA ASP A 197 -1.82 -13.60 16.47
C ASP A 197 -0.84 -14.38 15.58
N PHE A 198 -0.58 -13.88 14.37
CA PHE A 198 0.41 -14.47 13.48
C PHE A 198 1.83 -14.41 14.06
N VAL A 199 2.24 -13.30 14.66
CA VAL A 199 3.57 -13.16 15.30
C VAL A 199 3.70 -14.08 16.51
N GLN A 200 2.66 -14.19 17.35
CA GLN A 200 2.65 -15.12 18.48
C GLN A 200 2.80 -16.57 18.00
N HIS A 201 2.07 -16.94 16.94
CA HIS A 201 2.13 -18.27 16.36
C HIS A 201 3.52 -18.57 15.76
N LEU A 202 4.14 -17.58 15.08
CA LEU A 202 5.52 -17.67 14.61
C LEU A 202 6.53 -17.79 15.75
N ALA A 203 6.32 -17.10 16.87
CA ALA A 203 7.21 -17.15 18.02
C ALA A 203 7.16 -18.52 18.71
N ILE A 204 5.96 -19.10 18.88
CA ILE A 204 5.77 -20.47 19.36
C ILE A 204 6.44 -21.45 18.41
N TYR A 205 6.18 -21.33 17.11
CA TYR A 205 6.78 -22.19 16.09
C TYR A 205 8.32 -22.13 16.12
N ARG A 206 8.90 -20.92 16.22
CA ARG A 206 10.35 -20.75 16.29
C ARG A 206 10.94 -21.37 17.56
N ARG A 207 10.23 -21.27 18.70
CA ARG A 207 10.65 -21.88 19.97
C ARG A 207 10.70 -23.41 19.84
N ASP A 208 9.69 -24.02 19.25
CA ASP A 208 9.62 -25.47 19.08
C ASP A 208 10.67 -25.98 18.08
N TYR A 209 10.90 -25.22 16.99
CA TYR A 209 11.96 -25.54 16.04
C TYR A 209 13.34 -25.55 16.70
N LEU A 210 13.66 -24.53 17.50
CA LEU A 210 14.92 -24.44 18.24
C LEU A 210 15.07 -25.55 19.28
N LYS A 211 13.97 -25.95 19.95
CA LYS A 211 14.00 -27.04 20.94
C LYS A 211 14.27 -28.40 20.29
N ASN A 212 13.75 -28.63 19.09
CA ASN A 212 13.99 -29.87 18.35
C ASN A 212 15.40 -29.96 17.77
N ASP A 213 15.96 -28.83 17.32
CA ASP A 213 17.34 -28.73 16.82
C ASP A 213 18.37 -29.02 17.94
N LEU A 214 18.15 -28.48 19.14
CA LEU A 214 18.97 -28.75 20.32
C LEU A 214 18.98 -30.24 20.74
N ASN A 215 17.94 -31.00 20.40
CA ASN A 215 17.86 -32.43 20.69
C ASN A 215 18.54 -33.30 19.62
N GLY A 216 19.22 -32.70 18.62
CA GLY A 216 19.98 -33.43 17.60
C GLY A 216 19.15 -34.19 16.58
N ASN A 217 17.82 -34.02 16.59
CA ASN A 217 16.97 -34.57 15.53
C ASN A 217 17.06 -33.63 14.32
N ILE A 218 17.81 -34.05 13.30
CA ILE A 218 17.86 -33.37 11.99
C ILE A 218 16.52 -33.57 11.31
N ILE A 219 15.56 -32.69 11.58
CA ILE A 219 14.23 -32.82 10.98
C ILE A 219 14.23 -32.12 9.63
N ASN A 220 13.96 -32.90 8.58
CA ASN A 220 13.96 -32.44 7.20
C ASN A 220 12.85 -31.36 7.00
N PRO A 221 13.19 -30.12 6.62
CA PRO A 221 12.24 -29.00 6.54
C PRO A 221 11.08 -29.24 5.57
N ARG A 222 11.23 -30.19 4.65
CA ARG A 222 10.20 -30.55 3.66
C ARG A 222 8.97 -31.20 4.29
N ASN A 223 9.13 -31.95 5.39
CA ASN A 223 8.02 -32.66 6.04
C ASN A 223 7.12 -31.71 6.86
N TYR A 224 7.67 -30.58 7.33
CA TYR A 224 6.90 -29.59 8.10
C TYR A 224 5.95 -28.75 7.25
N PHE A 225 6.33 -28.46 6.00
CA PHE A 225 5.46 -27.72 5.10
C PHE A 225 4.15 -28.49 4.83
N HIS A 226 4.24 -29.82 4.75
CA HIS A 226 3.07 -30.68 4.60
C HIS A 226 2.21 -30.75 5.87
N ALA A 227 2.82 -30.75 7.06
CA ALA A 227 2.07 -30.71 8.33
C ALA A 227 1.34 -29.38 8.56
N LEU A 228 1.95 -28.25 8.16
CA LEU A 228 1.29 -26.94 8.19
C LEU A 228 0.11 -26.86 7.21
N GLN A 229 0.22 -27.52 6.06
CA GLN A 229 -0.84 -27.58 5.06
C GLN A 229 -2.00 -28.50 5.49
N SER A 230 -1.75 -29.57 6.25
CA SER A 230 -2.80 -30.50 6.70
C SER A 230 -3.64 -29.98 7.88
N ASN A 231 -3.10 -29.08 8.69
CA ASN A 231 -3.80 -28.56 9.88
C ASN A 231 -4.76 -27.38 9.59
N GLY A 232 -5.06 -27.10 8.31
CA GLY A 232 -6.08 -26.12 7.92
C GLY A 232 -5.74 -24.66 8.23
N PHE A 233 -4.49 -24.38 8.61
CA PHE A 233 -4.08 -23.09 9.18
C PHE A 233 -3.45 -22.15 8.14
N PHE A 234 -4.15 -21.93 7.01
CA PHE A 234 -3.83 -20.85 6.09
C PHE A 234 -5.06 -19.95 5.93
N PRO A 235 -4.97 -18.65 6.28
CA PRO A 235 -5.99 -17.71 5.84
C PRO A 235 -6.02 -17.77 4.31
N LEU A 236 -7.22 -18.05 3.76
CA LEU A 236 -7.49 -18.34 2.36
C LEU A 236 -6.86 -17.31 1.38
N GLU A 237 -6.63 -16.07 1.84
CA GLU A 237 -5.95 -15.02 1.09
C GLU A 237 -4.45 -15.28 0.83
N ILE A 238 -3.70 -15.87 1.77
CA ILE A 238 -2.27 -16.19 1.53
C ILE A 238 -2.17 -17.40 0.58
N ALA A 239 -3.11 -18.34 0.67
CA ALA A 239 -3.20 -19.45 -0.29
C ALA A 239 -3.48 -18.94 -1.72
N LEU A 240 -4.37 -17.96 -1.88
CA LEU A 240 -4.64 -17.32 -3.18
C LEU A 240 -3.42 -16.53 -3.72
N LEU A 241 -2.73 -15.78 -2.87
CA LEU A 241 -1.51 -15.06 -3.24
C LEU A 241 -0.37 -16.03 -3.63
N HIS A 242 -0.35 -17.23 -3.04
CA HIS A 242 0.63 -18.26 -3.36
C HIS A 242 0.29 -19.05 -4.63
N ILE A 243 -1.00 -19.31 -4.91
CA ILE A 243 -1.48 -19.92 -6.16
C ILE A 243 -1.14 -19.01 -7.36
N HIS A 244 -1.35 -17.69 -7.23
CA HIS A 244 -1.00 -16.75 -8.30
C HIS A 244 0.52 -16.68 -8.56
N ARG A 245 1.35 -16.87 -7.51
CA ARG A 245 2.81 -16.86 -7.66
C ARG A 245 3.37 -18.16 -8.26
N ARG A 246 2.72 -19.31 -8.02
CA ARG A 246 3.12 -20.60 -8.63
C ARG A 246 2.80 -20.66 -10.13
N GLY A 247 1.72 -20.01 -10.59
CA GLY A 247 1.42 -19.89 -12.02
C GLY A 247 2.48 -19.13 -12.83
N ALA A 248 3.13 -18.13 -12.22
CA ALA A 248 4.19 -17.35 -12.86
C ALA A 248 5.57 -18.05 -12.89
N PHE A 249 5.79 -19.07 -12.07
CA PHE A 249 7.04 -19.85 -12.06
C PHE A 249 7.00 -20.99 -13.08
N GLN A 250 5.86 -21.65 -13.27
CA GLN A 250 5.72 -22.69 -14.29
C GLN A 250 5.85 -22.16 -15.73
N THR A 251 5.42 -20.93 -16.00
CA THR A 251 5.59 -20.33 -17.34
C THR A 251 7.07 -20.07 -17.68
N LYS A 252 7.93 -19.80 -16.67
CA LYS A 252 9.37 -19.63 -16.89
C LYS A 252 10.11 -20.96 -17.09
N GLU A 253 9.76 -22.02 -16.37
CA GLU A 253 10.33 -23.36 -16.61
C GLU A 253 9.84 -23.97 -17.93
N ALA A 254 8.59 -23.74 -18.32
CA ALA A 254 8.08 -24.17 -19.63
C ALA A 254 8.80 -23.45 -20.80
N GLN A 255 9.15 -22.17 -20.63
CA GLN A 255 9.93 -21.43 -21.63
C GLN A 255 11.41 -21.87 -21.68
N SER A 256 12.05 -22.13 -20.54
CA SER A 256 13.46 -22.57 -20.54
C SER A 256 13.62 -23.99 -21.11
N GLY A 257 12.65 -24.88 -20.86
CA GLY A 257 12.62 -26.22 -21.42
C GLY A 257 12.38 -26.25 -22.95
N GLN A 258 11.59 -25.32 -23.48
CA GLN A 258 11.40 -25.16 -24.93
C GLN A 258 12.66 -24.63 -25.62
N PHE A 259 13.38 -23.68 -25.01
CA PHE A 259 14.60 -23.11 -25.59
C PHE A 259 15.72 -24.16 -25.74
N SER A 260 15.96 -24.99 -24.70
CA SER A 260 16.93 -26.08 -24.78
C SER A 260 16.53 -27.25 -25.70
N ARG A 261 15.26 -27.32 -26.13
CA ARG A 261 14.79 -28.32 -27.10
C ARG A 261 15.01 -27.85 -28.54
N VAL A 262 14.83 -26.56 -28.82
CA VAL A 262 15.13 -25.97 -30.12
C VAL A 262 16.64 -26.02 -30.40
N GLU A 263 17.47 -25.73 -29.40
CA GLU A 263 18.93 -25.75 -29.55
C GLU A 263 19.49 -27.15 -29.88
N ARG A 264 18.92 -28.21 -29.29
CA ARG A 264 19.29 -29.60 -29.61
C ARG A 264 18.88 -30.06 -31.01
N VAL A 265 17.79 -29.53 -31.56
CA VAL A 265 17.36 -29.86 -32.93
C VAL A 265 18.27 -29.20 -33.96
N THR A 266 18.76 -27.99 -33.68
CA THR A 266 19.70 -27.27 -34.56
C THR A 266 21.07 -27.93 -34.56
N GLN A 267 21.56 -28.38 -33.39
CA GLN A 267 22.84 -29.09 -33.28
C GLN A 267 22.84 -30.39 -34.12
N HIS A 268 21.79 -31.21 -34.00
CA HIS A 268 21.69 -32.48 -34.71
C HIS A 268 21.53 -32.31 -36.24
N ARG A 269 21.06 -31.15 -36.72
CA ARG A 269 20.96 -30.85 -38.15
C ARG A 269 22.34 -30.52 -38.75
N ASN A 270 23.22 -29.85 -37.99
CA ASN A 270 24.56 -29.52 -38.46
C ASN A 270 25.47 -30.76 -38.54
N ASP A 271 25.32 -31.71 -37.61
CA ASP A 271 26.12 -32.94 -37.64
C ASP A 271 25.82 -33.81 -38.88
N ARG A 272 24.59 -33.78 -39.40
CA ARG A 272 24.20 -34.53 -40.61
C ARG A 272 24.68 -33.91 -41.92
N LEU A 273 25.14 -32.66 -41.91
CA LEU A 273 25.67 -31.98 -43.10
C LEU A 273 27.19 -32.14 -43.27
N GLY A 274 27.90 -32.60 -42.24
CA GLY A 274 29.35 -32.84 -42.29
C GLY A 274 29.79 -34.20 -42.84
N GLU A 275 28.86 -35.12 -43.11
CA GLU A 275 29.17 -36.51 -43.53
C GLU A 275 29.01 -36.74 -45.05
N LYS A 276 28.81 -35.68 -45.85
CA LYS A 276 28.56 -35.75 -47.30
C LYS A 276 29.64 -35.09 -48.18
N THR A 277 30.85 -34.94 -47.67
CA THR A 277 32.04 -34.50 -48.42
C THR A 277 33.15 -35.50 -48.20
#